data_AF-A0ABC9Y6U3-F1
#
_entry.id   AF-A0ABC9Y6U3-F1
#
_cell.length_a   1.000
_cell.length_b   1.000
_cell.length_c   1.000
_cell.angle_alpha   90.00
_cell.angle_beta   90.00
_cell.angle_gamma   90.00
#
_symmetry.space_group_name_H-M   'P 1'
#
loop_
_entity.id
_entity.type
_entity.pdbx_description
1 polymer ?
#
loop_
_entity_poly.entity_id
_entity_poly.type
_entity_poly.pdbx_seq_one_letter_code
_entity_poly.pdbx_strand_id
1 'polypeptide(L)'
;MGLLLWLVVQLGAGSAAYVVYVDVRRAERPLEHFWRSTGFCRADLFDLSKDQEMNLAYISSVPHGGIEQVRIHWLLELVALRLVA
;
A
#
# COMPACT_ATOMS: atom_id res chain seq x y z
N MET A 1 1.47 21.18 45.97
CA MET A 1 1.61 22.08 44.80
C MET A 1 1.91 21.37 43.48
N GLY A 2 2.64 20.25 43.45
CA GLY A 2 3.02 19.59 42.18
C GLY A 2 1.90 18.79 41.48
N LEU A 3 1.00 18.16 42.25
CA LEU A 3 -0.06 17.30 41.68
C LEU A 3 -1.11 18.09 40.89
N LEU A 4 -1.45 19.30 41.38
CA LEU A 4 -2.39 20.22 40.74
C LEU A 4 -1.82 20.79 39.43
N LEU A 5 -0.53 21.11 39.40
CA LEU A 5 0.15 21.57 38.18
C LEU A 5 0.19 20.47 37.11
N TRP A 6 0.41 19.22 37.53
CA TRP A 6 0.44 18.06 36.65
C TRP A 6 -0.94 17.76 36.04
N LEU A 7 -2.01 17.91 36.82
CA LEU A 7 -3.39 17.75 36.34
C LEU A 7 -3.77 18.84 35.32
N VAL A 8 -3.33 20.09 35.53
CA VAL A 8 -3.57 21.21 34.61
C VAL A 8 -2.83 21.03 33.29
N VAL A 9 -1.60 20.50 33.32
CA VAL A 9 -0.84 20.16 32.09
C VAL A 9 -1.53 19.06 31.29
N GLN A 10 -2.10 18.04 31.95
CA GLN A 10 -2.87 16.97 31.29
C GLN A 10 -4.20 17.48 30.71
N LEU A 11 -4.84 18.47 31.35
CA LEU A 11 -6.07 19.12 30.84
C LEU A 11 -5.82 20.10 29.68
N GLY A 12 -4.60 20.65 29.57
CA GLY A 12 -4.19 21.56 28.49
C GLY A 12 -3.71 20.86 27.21
N ALA A 13 -3.41 19.56 27.28
CA ALA A 13 -3.13 18.72 26.11
C ALA A 13 -4.42 18.30 25.39
N GLY A 14 -5.38 19.22 25.27
CA GLY A 14 -6.56 19.03 24.44
C GLY A 14 -6.12 18.83 22.99
N SER A 15 -6.67 17.80 22.34
CA SER A 15 -6.48 17.55 20.91
C SER A 15 -6.65 18.85 20.12
N ALA A 16 -5.56 19.35 19.53
CA ALA A 16 -5.64 20.53 18.67
C ALA A 16 -6.52 20.18 17.47
N ALA A 17 -7.65 20.86 17.34
CA ALA A 17 -8.54 20.69 16.20
C ALA A 17 -7.93 21.40 14.98
N TYR A 18 -7.66 20.64 13.93
CA TYR A 18 -7.26 21.18 12.63
C TYR A 18 -8.49 21.38 11.77
N VAL A 19 -8.63 22.58 11.18
CA VAL A 19 -9.68 22.87 10.20
C VAL A 19 -9.09 22.74 8.81
N VAL A 20 -9.65 21.84 7.99
CA VAL A 20 -9.24 21.62 6.60
C VAL A 20 -10.38 22.05 5.66
N TYR A 21 -10.10 22.99 4.77
CA TYR A 21 -11.04 23.47 3.76
C TYR A 21 -10.69 22.91 2.38
N VAL A 22 -11.69 22.44 1.63
CA VAL A 22 -11.53 21.90 0.27
C VAL A 22 -12.59 22.54 -0.64
N ASP A 23 -12.18 23.29 -1.67
CA ASP A 23 -13.11 23.84 -2.67
C ASP A 23 -13.17 22.92 -3.90
N VAL A 24 -14.27 22.18 -4.02
CA VAL A 24 -14.51 21.22 -5.12
C VAL A 24 -14.91 21.88 -6.45
N ARG A 25 -15.19 23.18 -6.47
CA ARG A 25 -15.59 23.90 -7.70
C ARG A 25 -14.39 24.31 -8.55
N ARG A 26 -13.18 24.21 -8.00
CA ARG A 26 -11.94 24.63 -8.65
C ARG A 26 -10.98 23.46 -8.80
N ALA A 27 -10.92 22.88 -10.00
CA ALA A 27 -9.87 21.91 -10.34
C ALA A 27 -8.56 22.64 -10.65
N GLU A 28 -7.50 22.41 -9.86
CA GLU A 28 -6.20 23.08 -10.07
C GLU A 28 -5.35 22.40 -11.14
N ARG A 29 -5.30 21.06 -11.16
CA ARG A 29 -4.52 20.25 -12.11
C ARG A 29 -4.94 18.77 -12.08
N PRO A 30 -4.60 17.97 -13.12
CA PRO A 30 -4.71 16.52 -13.04
C PRO A 30 -3.85 15.95 -11.91
N LEU A 31 -4.36 14.93 -11.23
CA LEU A 31 -3.64 14.13 -10.25
C LEU A 31 -3.55 12.70 -10.77
N GLU A 32 -2.37 12.34 -11.27
CA GLU A 32 -2.11 10.97 -11.75
C GLU A 32 -1.95 10.01 -10.57
N HIS A 33 -2.46 8.78 -10.74
CA HIS A 33 -2.31 7.71 -9.76
C HIS A 33 -0.93 7.04 -9.88
N PHE A 34 0.12 7.72 -9.44
CA PHE A 34 1.52 7.26 -9.57
C PHE A 34 1.91 6.10 -8.62
N TRP A 35 1.02 5.70 -7.71
CA TRP A 35 1.30 4.73 -6.64
C TRP A 35 0.75 3.32 -6.90
N ARG A 36 0.20 3.04 -8.09
CA ARG A 36 -0.53 1.80 -8.41
C ARG A 36 0.37 0.55 -8.59
N SER A 37 1.44 0.43 -7.83
CA SER A 37 2.38 -0.68 -7.90
C SER A 37 2.64 -1.28 -6.52
N THR A 38 2.78 -2.59 -6.48
CA THR A 38 3.31 -3.35 -5.33
C THR A 38 4.43 -4.28 -5.79
N GLY A 39 5.01 -5.06 -4.88
CA GLY A 39 6.03 -6.03 -5.22
C GLY A 39 6.36 -6.95 -4.06
N PHE A 40 6.95 -8.09 -4.39
CA PHE A 40 7.42 -9.05 -3.40
C PHE A 40 8.70 -9.73 -3.90
N CYS A 41 9.31 -10.51 -3.02
CA CYS A 41 10.51 -11.28 -3.30
C CYS A 41 10.43 -12.59 -2.55
N ARG A 42 10.22 -13.72 -3.25
CA ARG A 42 10.86 -15.02 -2.93
C ARG A 42 10.40 -16.22 -3.76
N ALA A 43 11.38 -17.12 -3.90
CA ALA A 43 11.41 -18.59 -3.98
C ALA A 43 10.46 -19.27 -4.96
N ASP A 44 11.06 -20.01 -5.88
CA ASP A 44 10.52 -21.05 -6.78
C ASP A 44 9.18 -21.69 -6.37
N LEU A 45 9.00 -22.03 -5.09
CA LEU A 45 7.80 -22.70 -4.59
C LEU A 45 6.63 -21.76 -4.22
N PHE A 46 6.88 -20.46 -4.03
CA PHE A 46 5.86 -19.52 -3.56
C PHE A 46 5.03 -18.92 -4.71
N ASP A 47 5.65 -18.62 -5.85
CA ASP A 47 5.01 -17.93 -6.97
C ASP A 47 3.78 -18.66 -7.52
N LEU A 48 3.78 -20.00 -7.47
CA LEU A 48 2.70 -20.87 -7.94
C LEU A 48 1.90 -21.52 -6.80
N SER A 49 2.06 -21.04 -5.57
CA SER A 49 1.35 -21.56 -4.41
C SER A 49 -0.11 -21.05 -4.34
N LYS A 50 -0.97 -21.81 -3.65
CA LYS A 50 -2.37 -21.38 -3.39
C LYS A 50 -2.43 -20.08 -2.57
N ASP A 51 -1.46 -19.87 -1.68
CA ASP A 51 -1.34 -18.63 -0.91
C ASP A 51 -1.16 -17.43 -1.84
N GLN A 52 -0.34 -17.58 -2.88
CA GLN A 52 -0.08 -16.52 -3.84
C GLN A 52 -1.24 -16.31 -4.80
N GLU A 53 -1.98 -17.34 -5.19
CA GLU A 53 -3.24 -17.20 -5.93
C GLU A 53 -4.24 -16.33 -5.16
N MET A 54 -4.46 -16.61 -3.87
CA MET A 54 -5.35 -15.79 -3.04
C MET A 54 -4.81 -14.38 -2.86
N ASN A 55 -3.51 -14.22 -2.62
CA ASN A 55 -2.88 -12.92 -2.45
C ASN A 55 -3.08 -12.02 -3.70
N LEU A 56 -2.91 -12.58 -4.91
CA LEU A 56 -3.15 -11.86 -6.16
C LEU A 56 -4.63 -11.56 -6.40
N ALA A 57 -5.55 -12.41 -5.94
CA ALA A 57 -6.98 -12.11 -5.93
C ALA A 57 -7.30 -10.89 -5.04
N TYR A 58 -6.68 -10.80 -3.86
CA TYR A 58 -6.82 -9.63 -2.99
C TYR A 58 -6.21 -8.36 -3.62
N ILE A 59 -5.00 -8.45 -4.17
CA ILE A 59 -4.34 -7.32 -4.83
C ILE A 59 -5.17 -6.80 -6.01
N SER A 60 -5.73 -7.70 -6.83
CA SER A 60 -6.55 -7.33 -7.99
C SER A 60 -7.98 -6.88 -7.64
N SER A 61 -8.46 -7.18 -6.43
CA SER A 61 -9.76 -6.71 -5.95
C SER A 61 -9.81 -5.21 -5.63
N VAL A 62 -8.66 -4.52 -5.60
CA VAL A 62 -8.61 -3.08 -5.35
C VAL A 62 -9.35 -2.34 -6.49
N PRO A 63 -10.38 -1.55 -6.18
CA PRO A 63 -11.26 -0.97 -7.19
C PRO A 63 -10.54 0.03 -8.10
N HIS A 64 -11.10 0.23 -9.30
CA HIS A 64 -10.64 1.22 -10.28
C HIS A 64 -9.16 1.09 -10.69
N GLY A 65 -8.62 -0.13 -10.68
CA GLY A 65 -7.21 -0.37 -10.99
C GLY A 65 -6.29 0.27 -9.94
N GLY A 66 -6.68 0.30 -8.66
CA GLY A 66 -5.85 0.92 -7.61
C GLY A 66 -4.48 0.26 -7.43
N ILE A 67 -4.30 -0.97 -7.92
CA ILE A 67 -3.00 -1.60 -8.18
C ILE A 67 -3.02 -2.18 -9.61
N GLU A 68 -1.99 -1.86 -10.38
CA GLU A 68 -1.83 -2.28 -11.79
C GLU A 68 -0.57 -3.11 -12.03
N GLN A 69 0.47 -2.91 -11.22
CA GLN A 69 1.75 -3.60 -11.36
C GLN A 69 2.12 -4.39 -10.10
N VAL A 70 2.59 -5.62 -10.29
CA VAL A 70 3.28 -6.41 -9.26
C VAL A 70 4.72 -6.64 -9.72
N ARG A 71 5.69 -6.04 -9.02
CA ARG A 71 7.11 -6.23 -9.28
C ARG A 71 7.59 -7.52 -8.60
N ILE A 72 7.87 -8.54 -9.41
CA ILE A 72 8.28 -9.88 -8.96
C ILE A 72 9.78 -10.06 -9.24
N HIS A 73 10.54 -10.45 -8.23
CA HIS A 73 11.96 -10.78 -8.39
C HIS A 73 12.11 -12.23 -8.88
N TRP A 74 13.22 -12.53 -9.58
CA TRP A 74 13.61 -13.89 -9.98
C TRP A 74 12.66 -14.60 -10.95
N LEU A 75 11.83 -13.87 -11.70
CA LEU A 75 10.91 -14.48 -12.69
C LEU A 75 11.57 -15.42 -13.69
N LEU A 76 12.85 -15.17 -14.04
CA LEU A 76 13.58 -16.02 -14.99
C LEU A 76 14.00 -17.37 -14.40
N GLU A 77 14.02 -17.52 -13.07
CA GLU A 77 14.28 -18.82 -12.41
C GLU A 77 13.11 -19.79 -12.57
N LEU A 78 11.91 -19.30 -12.94
CA LEU A 78 10.74 -20.15 -13.22
C LEU A 78 10.80 -20.80 -14.61
N VAL A 79 11.72 -20.37 -15.47
CA VAL A 79 11.80 -20.83 -16.87
C VAL A 79 12.86 -21.93 -16.98
N ALA A 80 12.45 -23.13 -17.38
CA ALA A 80 13.35 -24.23 -17.70
C ALA A 80 13.48 -24.40 -19.22
N LEU A 81 14.72 -24.54 -19.71
CA LEU A 81 14.98 -24.92 -21.10
C LEU A 81 14.89 -26.43 -21.24
N ARG A 82 14.09 -26.92 -22.19
CA ARG A 82 14.07 -28.32 -22.58
C ARG A 82 14.78 -28.47 -23.93
N LEU A 83 16.02 -28.98 -23.89
CA LEU A 83 16.73 -29.37 -25.10
C LEU A 83 16.16 -30.70 -25.61
N VAL A 84 15.64 -30.70 -26.83
CA VAL A 84 15.22 -31.91 -27.53
C VAL A 84 16.38 -32.29 -28.46
N ALA A 85 16.94 -33.48 -28.23
CA ALA A 85 17.97 -34.09 -29.07
C ALA A 85 17.34 -34.86 -30.23
#